data_AF-A0A1Q6E870-F1
#
_entry.id   AF-A0A1Q6E870-F1
#
_cell.length_a   1.000
_cell.length_b   1.000
_cell.length_c   1.000
_cell.angle_alpha   90.00
_cell.angle_beta   90.00
_cell.angle_gamma   90.00
#
_symmetry.space_group_name_H-M   'P 1'
#
loop_
_entity.id
_entity.type
_entity.pdbx_description
1 polymer ?
#
loop_
_entity_poly.entity_id
_entity_poly.type
_entity_poly.pdbx_seq_one_letter_code
_entity_poly.pdbx_strand_id
1 'polypeptide(L)'
;MTKKWICTVCGYVHEGDEAPEFCPQCKQPKEKFKELVESEGALSFADEHVLGVAKGVAPEILEGLNAHFMGECTEVGMYLAMSRQADREGYPEVAEAFKRYAWEEAEHAAKFAELLGDVVWDTKTNLKKRMEAEAGACEDKKRIATLAKQQNLDAIHDTVHEMARDEARHGKGFEGLYNRYFRK
;
A
#
# COMPACT_ATOMS: atom_id res chain seq x y z
N MET A 1 -5.73 -42.70 -12.98
CA MET A 1 -5.35 -41.28 -12.91
C MET A 1 -4.17 -41.21 -11.95
N THR A 2 -3.07 -40.61 -12.35
CA THR A 2 -1.89 -40.42 -11.49
C THR A 2 -2.25 -39.46 -10.36
N LYS A 3 -1.90 -39.79 -9.11
CA LYS A 3 -2.12 -38.90 -7.98
C LYS A 3 -1.20 -37.67 -8.08
N LYS A 4 -1.64 -36.56 -7.50
CA LYS A 4 -0.83 -35.36 -7.31
C LYS A 4 -0.48 -35.21 -5.84
N TRP A 5 0.76 -34.87 -5.56
CA TRP A 5 1.26 -34.63 -4.21
C TRP A 5 1.86 -33.23 -4.15
N ILE A 6 1.39 -32.40 -3.21
CA ILE A 6 1.89 -31.04 -3.03
C ILE A 6 2.77 -30.96 -1.79
N CYS A 7 3.97 -30.38 -1.95
CA CYS A 7 4.84 -30.06 -0.83
C CYS A 7 4.26 -28.89 -0.03
N THR A 8 3.96 -29.10 1.25
CA THR A 8 3.39 -28.09 2.15
C THR A 8 4.36 -26.99 2.57
N VAL A 9 5.65 -27.14 2.23
CA VAL A 9 6.68 -26.14 2.54
C VAL A 9 6.89 -25.16 1.39
N CYS A 10 6.89 -25.62 0.14
CA CYS A 10 7.24 -24.77 -1.01
C CYS A 10 6.22 -24.79 -2.16
N GLY A 11 5.17 -25.61 -2.08
CA GLY A 11 4.14 -25.71 -3.10
C GLY A 11 4.48 -26.57 -4.33
N TYR A 12 5.67 -27.17 -4.41
CA TYR A 12 6.02 -28.08 -5.51
C TYR A 12 5.00 -29.22 -5.63
N VAL A 13 4.50 -29.46 -6.86
CA VAL A 13 3.55 -30.54 -7.16
C VAL A 13 4.26 -31.67 -7.89
N HIS A 14 4.15 -32.89 -7.36
CA HIS A 14 4.63 -34.12 -7.98
C HIS A 14 3.46 -34.94 -8.50
N GLU A 15 3.57 -35.45 -9.72
CA GLU A 15 2.64 -36.43 -10.29
C GLU A 15 3.23 -37.83 -10.20
N GLY A 16 2.56 -38.74 -9.48
CA GLY A 16 3.05 -40.08 -9.22
C GLY A 16 2.17 -40.81 -8.22
N ASP A 17 2.31 -42.13 -8.12
CA ASP A 17 1.51 -42.95 -7.21
C ASP A 17 1.77 -42.59 -5.74
N GLU A 18 2.99 -42.14 -5.43
CA GLU A 18 3.42 -41.71 -4.10
C GLU A 18 4.24 -40.40 -4.16
N ALA A 19 4.29 -39.69 -3.03
CA ALA A 19 5.20 -38.55 -2.87
C ALA A 19 6.68 -39.00 -2.92
N PRO A 20 7.59 -38.17 -3.48
CA PRO A 20 9.02 -38.49 -3.53
C PRO A 20 9.63 -38.47 -2.13
N GLU A 21 10.74 -39.22 -1.93
CA GLU A 21 11.46 -39.22 -0.63
C GLU A 21 11.92 -37.83 -0.21
N PHE A 22 12.35 -37.00 -1.18
CA PHE A 22 12.74 -35.62 -0.97
C PHE A 22 12.12 -34.73 -2.05
N CYS A 23 11.63 -33.56 -1.65
CA CYS A 23 11.15 -32.54 -2.56
C CYS A 23 12.29 -32.09 -3.51
N PRO A 24 12.13 -32.18 -4.84
CA PRO A 24 13.16 -31.73 -5.79
C PRO A 24 13.55 -30.27 -5.64
N GLN A 25 12.62 -29.42 -5.18
CA GLN A 25 12.80 -27.97 -5.05
C GLN A 25 13.39 -27.56 -3.70
N CYS A 26 12.73 -27.88 -2.58
CA CYS A 26 13.16 -27.42 -1.24
C CYS A 26 13.90 -28.48 -0.40
N LYS A 27 14.07 -29.70 -0.93
CA LYS A 27 14.76 -30.84 -0.28
C LYS A 27 14.15 -31.31 1.04
N GLN A 28 12.95 -30.84 1.39
CA GLN A 28 12.20 -31.35 2.54
C GLN A 28 11.72 -32.79 2.29
N PRO A 29 11.62 -33.61 3.35
CA PRO A 29 11.34 -35.03 3.21
C PRO A 29 9.86 -35.30 2.89
N LYS A 30 9.55 -36.55 2.52
CA LYS A 30 8.23 -37.04 2.07
C LYS A 30 7.08 -36.66 3.00
N GLU A 31 7.31 -36.55 4.31
CA GLU A 31 6.29 -36.19 5.31
C GLU A 31 5.76 -34.76 5.14
N LYS A 32 6.46 -33.93 4.38
CA LYS A 32 6.00 -32.58 3.99
C LYS A 32 5.13 -32.60 2.73
N PHE A 33 4.75 -33.75 2.19
CA PHE A 33 3.78 -33.84 1.10
C PHE A 33 2.39 -34.21 1.61
N LYS A 34 1.37 -33.61 0.99
CA LYS A 34 -0.03 -34.04 1.11
C LYS A 34 -0.57 -34.38 -0.27
N GLU A 35 -1.47 -35.36 -0.36
CA GLU A 35 -2.21 -35.61 -1.60
C GLU A 35 -3.00 -34.36 -1.95
N LEU A 36 -2.80 -33.85 -3.16
CA LEU A 36 -3.48 -32.66 -3.65
C LEU A 36 -4.83 -33.09 -4.20
N VAL A 37 -5.87 -32.89 -3.37
CA VAL A 37 -7.26 -33.04 -3.78
C VAL A 37 -7.73 -31.68 -4.30
N GLU A 38 -8.04 -31.61 -5.59
CA GLU A 38 -8.61 -30.41 -6.20
C GLU A 38 -10.02 -30.18 -5.61
N SER A 39 -10.22 -29.08 -4.88
CA SER A 39 -11.51 -28.71 -4.32
C SER A 39 -12.23 -27.70 -5.22
N GLU A 40 -13.50 -27.96 -5.55
CA GLU A 40 -14.35 -27.02 -6.31
C GLU A 40 -14.92 -25.87 -5.45
N GLY A 41 -14.53 -25.78 -4.17
CA GLY A 41 -14.97 -24.75 -3.22
C GLY A 41 -14.01 -23.56 -3.11
N ALA A 42 -14.41 -22.57 -2.30
CA ALA A 42 -13.54 -21.46 -1.94
C ALA A 42 -12.29 -21.95 -1.19
N LEU A 43 -11.15 -21.30 -1.46
CA LEU A 43 -9.92 -21.56 -0.71
C LEU A 43 -10.11 -21.21 0.77
N SER A 44 -9.53 -22.02 1.64
CA SER A 44 -9.45 -21.75 3.08
C SER A 44 -8.00 -21.46 3.45
N PHE A 45 -7.77 -20.33 4.10
CA PHE A 45 -6.47 -19.92 4.62
C PHE A 45 -6.44 -20.13 6.15
N ALA A 46 -5.27 -20.50 6.67
CA ALA A 46 -5.12 -20.78 8.10
C ALA A 46 -5.11 -19.49 8.95
N ASP A 47 -4.71 -18.37 8.37
CA ASP A 47 -4.66 -17.05 9.00
C ASP A 47 -4.65 -15.96 7.92
N GLU A 48 -5.00 -14.74 8.30
CA GLU A 48 -5.09 -13.57 7.42
C GLU A 48 -4.63 -12.29 8.15
N HIS A 49 -4.16 -11.30 7.39
CA HIS A 49 -3.91 -9.97 7.96
C HIS A 49 -5.22 -9.32 8.42
N VAL A 50 -5.23 -8.78 9.64
CA VAL A 50 -6.37 -8.11 10.23
C VAL A 50 -6.06 -6.62 10.39
N LEU A 51 -6.92 -5.77 9.84
CA LEU A 51 -6.84 -4.33 10.01
C LEU A 51 -7.42 -3.92 11.37
N GLY A 52 -6.78 -2.94 12.03
CA GLY A 52 -7.29 -2.34 13.25
C GLY A 52 -7.06 -3.18 14.52
N VAL A 53 -6.02 -4.02 14.55
CA VAL A 53 -5.66 -4.81 15.74
C VAL A 53 -5.29 -3.95 16.96
N ALA A 54 -4.95 -2.67 16.75
CA ALA A 54 -4.73 -1.72 17.83
C ALA A 54 -6.02 -1.14 18.43
N LYS A 55 -7.21 -1.47 17.91
CA LYS A 55 -8.47 -0.94 18.45
C LYS A 55 -8.71 -1.50 19.86
N GLY A 56 -8.82 -0.61 20.83
CA GLY A 56 -9.07 -0.96 22.24
C GLY A 56 -7.81 -1.23 23.08
N VAL A 57 -6.61 -0.98 22.55
CA VAL A 57 -5.38 -0.98 23.35
C VAL A 57 -5.33 0.23 24.30
N ALA A 58 -4.34 0.28 25.19
CA ALA A 58 -4.15 1.40 26.11
C ALA A 58 -4.04 2.75 25.36
N PRO A 59 -4.66 3.84 25.84
CA PRO A 59 -4.65 5.13 25.15
C PRO A 59 -3.26 5.65 24.78
N GLU A 60 -2.27 5.47 25.66
CA GLU A 60 -0.87 5.86 25.42
C GLU A 60 -0.27 5.13 24.20
N ILE A 61 -0.58 3.84 24.04
CA ILE A 61 -0.14 3.06 22.88
C ILE A 61 -0.82 3.57 21.62
N LEU A 62 -2.14 3.78 21.67
CA LEU A 62 -2.89 4.25 20.50
C LEU A 62 -2.45 5.65 20.05
N GLU A 63 -2.17 6.54 20.99
CA GLU A 63 -1.60 7.87 20.73
C GLU A 63 -0.22 7.76 20.10
N GLY A 64 0.66 6.91 20.64
CA GLY A 64 1.98 6.65 20.07
C GLY A 64 1.91 6.13 18.64
N LEU A 65 1.04 5.16 18.37
CA LEU A 65 0.86 4.61 17.01
C LEU A 65 0.37 5.68 16.01
N ASN A 66 -0.57 6.54 16.42
CA ASN A 66 -1.03 7.65 15.59
C ASN A 66 0.06 8.70 15.35
N ALA A 67 0.83 9.05 16.39
CA ALA A 67 1.93 10.00 16.28
C ALA A 67 3.02 9.48 15.33
N HIS A 68 3.37 8.20 15.44
CA HIS A 68 4.31 7.56 14.53
C HIS A 68 3.77 7.49 13.10
N PHE A 69 2.51 7.09 12.87
CA PHE A 69 1.91 7.15 11.53
C PHE A 69 2.08 8.53 10.88
N MET A 70 1.78 9.60 11.62
CA MET A 70 1.94 10.97 11.12
C MET A 70 3.40 11.37 10.90
N GLY A 71 4.31 10.92 11.78
CA GLY A 71 5.75 11.11 11.66
C GLY A 71 6.28 10.48 10.38
N GLU A 72 6.04 9.19 10.20
CA GLU A 72 6.48 8.42 9.02
C GLU A 72 5.92 9.03 7.73
N CYS A 73 4.62 9.37 7.66
CA CYS A 73 4.05 10.06 6.51
C CYS A 73 4.74 11.39 6.18
N THR A 74 5.19 12.12 7.20
CA THR A 74 5.91 13.39 7.03
C THR A 74 7.32 13.13 6.50
N GLU A 75 8.01 12.11 7.03
CA GLU A 75 9.36 11.73 6.60
C GLU A 75 9.40 11.32 5.13
N VAL A 76 8.40 10.58 4.63
CA VAL A 76 8.28 10.27 3.19
C VAL A 76 8.38 11.53 2.33
N GLY A 77 7.57 12.55 2.64
CA GLY A 77 7.57 13.82 1.91
C GLY A 77 8.89 14.59 2.06
N MET A 78 9.45 14.61 3.26
CA MET A 78 10.71 15.27 3.57
C MET A 78 11.88 14.63 2.80
N TYR A 79 12.04 13.31 2.86
CA TYR A 79 13.13 12.60 2.19
C TYR A 79 13.02 12.70 0.68
N LEU A 80 11.82 12.64 0.08
CA LEU A 80 11.66 12.91 -1.35
C LEU A 80 12.04 14.35 -1.73
N ALA A 81 11.75 15.34 -0.88
CA ALA A 81 12.17 16.72 -1.11
C ALA A 81 13.69 16.90 -0.97
N MET A 82 14.30 16.30 0.07
CA MET A 82 15.76 16.30 0.28
C MET A 82 16.49 15.60 -0.86
N SER A 83 15.94 14.50 -1.35
CA SER A 83 16.46 13.81 -2.53
C SER A 83 16.54 14.72 -3.76
N ARG A 84 15.45 15.45 -4.05
CA ARG A 84 15.41 16.43 -5.16
C ARG A 84 16.43 17.55 -4.97
N GLN A 85 16.70 17.94 -3.72
CA GLN A 85 17.72 18.95 -3.43
C GLN A 85 19.13 18.40 -3.68
N ALA A 86 19.42 17.19 -3.21
CA ALA A 86 20.70 16.53 -3.45
C ALA A 86 20.99 16.36 -4.96
N ASP A 87 20.00 15.98 -5.76
CA ASP A 87 20.13 15.90 -7.23
C ASP A 87 20.50 17.27 -7.85
N ARG A 88 19.90 18.38 -7.37
CA ARG A 88 20.21 19.74 -7.86
C ARG A 88 21.59 20.23 -7.47
N GLU A 89 22.11 19.75 -6.35
CA GLU A 89 23.45 20.06 -5.86
C GLU A 89 24.55 19.14 -6.45
N GLY A 90 24.16 18.13 -7.23
CA GLY A 90 25.08 17.23 -7.90
C GLY A 90 25.52 16.02 -7.07
N TYR A 91 24.70 15.60 -6.09
CA TYR A 91 24.96 14.42 -5.24
C TYR A 91 23.95 13.29 -5.52
N PRO A 92 24.02 12.62 -6.68
CA PRO A 92 23.01 11.63 -7.09
C PRO A 92 22.97 10.40 -6.16
N GLU A 93 24.10 9.97 -5.59
CA GLU A 93 24.13 8.84 -4.65
C GLU A 93 23.41 9.18 -3.32
N VAL A 94 23.53 10.43 -2.87
CA VAL A 94 22.80 10.92 -1.69
C VAL A 94 21.31 11.03 -2.00
N ALA A 95 20.97 11.52 -3.19
CA ALA A 95 19.59 11.59 -3.64
C ALA A 95 18.93 10.21 -3.70
N GLU A 96 19.65 9.19 -4.16
CA GLU A 96 19.15 7.82 -4.21
C GLU A 96 18.98 7.21 -2.82
N ALA A 97 19.91 7.47 -1.90
CA ALA A 97 19.76 7.06 -0.51
C ALA A 97 18.47 7.62 0.11
N PHE A 98 18.20 8.93 -0.07
CA PHE A 98 16.95 9.54 0.39
C PHE A 98 15.70 8.93 -0.24
N LYS A 99 15.71 8.60 -1.55
CA LYS A 99 14.56 7.92 -2.21
C LYS A 99 14.30 6.55 -1.60
N ARG A 100 15.36 5.78 -1.33
CA ARG A 100 15.23 4.46 -0.70
C ARG A 100 14.63 4.58 0.69
N TYR A 101 15.17 5.48 1.53
CA TYR A 101 14.66 5.68 2.89
C TYR A 101 13.21 6.18 2.89
N ALA A 102 12.83 7.06 1.96
CA ALA A 102 11.43 7.46 1.81
C ALA A 102 10.48 6.27 1.56
N TRP A 103 10.93 5.24 0.84
CA TRP A 103 10.14 4.02 0.64
C TRP A 103 10.11 3.11 1.87
N GLU A 104 11.18 3.10 2.66
CA GLU A 104 11.22 2.41 3.95
C GLU A 104 10.25 3.07 4.95
N GLU A 105 10.21 4.40 5.04
CA GLU A 105 9.23 5.10 5.90
C GLU A 105 7.80 4.98 5.38
N ALA A 106 7.60 4.88 4.05
CA ALA A 106 6.28 4.60 3.49
C ALA A 106 5.77 3.22 3.92
N GLU A 107 6.66 2.23 4.00
CA GLU A 107 6.35 0.89 4.52
C GLU A 107 6.05 0.92 6.03
N HIS A 108 6.77 1.73 6.81
CA HIS A 108 6.47 1.95 8.23
C HIS A 108 5.09 2.60 8.42
N ALA A 109 4.81 3.68 7.69
CA ALA A 109 3.52 4.36 7.71
C ALA A 109 2.36 3.40 7.33
N ALA A 110 2.56 2.55 6.32
CA ALA A 110 1.56 1.56 5.91
C ALA A 110 1.25 0.56 7.04
N LYS A 111 2.27 0.05 7.73
CA LYS A 111 2.09 -0.85 8.88
C LYS A 111 1.34 -0.18 10.02
N PHE A 112 1.69 1.06 10.37
CA PHE A 112 0.94 1.80 11.39
C PHE A 112 -0.52 2.01 10.98
N ALA A 113 -0.78 2.37 9.71
CA ALA A 113 -2.13 2.52 9.19
C ALA A 113 -2.95 1.22 9.28
N GLU A 114 -2.35 0.07 8.98
CA GLU A 114 -2.99 -1.25 9.13
C GLU A 114 -3.28 -1.60 10.58
N LEU A 115 -2.33 -1.37 11.50
CA LEU A 115 -2.52 -1.59 12.93
C LEU A 115 -3.67 -0.75 13.49
N LEU A 116 -3.73 0.53 13.09
CA LEU A 116 -4.78 1.47 13.51
C LEU A 116 -6.13 1.15 12.87
N GLY A 117 -6.15 0.86 11.56
CA GLY A 117 -7.36 0.55 10.80
C GLY A 117 -8.35 1.71 10.70
N ASP A 118 -7.84 2.94 10.76
CA ASP A 118 -8.62 4.19 10.71
C ASP A 118 -8.57 4.89 9.35
N VAL A 119 -7.58 4.55 8.52
CA VAL A 119 -7.37 5.13 7.17
C VAL A 119 -7.27 4.08 6.06
N VAL A 120 -7.50 2.81 6.40
CA VAL A 120 -7.48 1.67 5.48
C VAL A 120 -8.61 0.70 5.82
N TRP A 121 -9.30 0.20 4.78
CA TRP A 121 -10.48 -0.66 4.85
C TRP A 121 -10.46 -1.70 3.71
N ASP A 122 -11.61 -2.31 3.41
CA ASP A 122 -11.78 -3.08 2.19
C ASP A 122 -11.62 -2.21 0.93
N THR A 123 -11.23 -2.84 -0.18
CA THR A 123 -10.91 -2.14 -1.45
C THR A 123 -12.05 -1.27 -1.97
N LYS A 124 -13.30 -1.71 -1.82
CA LYS A 124 -14.47 -0.93 -2.27
C LYS A 124 -14.60 0.36 -1.45
N THR A 125 -14.46 0.25 -0.13
CA THR A 125 -14.50 1.40 0.78
C THR A 125 -13.31 2.34 0.55
N ASN A 126 -12.10 1.80 0.34
CA ASN A 126 -10.90 2.59 0.04
C ASN A 126 -11.09 3.45 -1.22
N LEU A 127 -11.53 2.84 -2.33
CA LEU A 127 -11.75 3.56 -3.58
C LEU A 127 -12.81 4.66 -3.42
N LYS A 128 -13.92 4.37 -2.74
CA LYS A 128 -14.99 5.35 -2.49
C LYS A 128 -14.47 6.54 -1.67
N LYS A 129 -13.80 6.27 -0.55
CA LYS A 129 -13.29 7.33 0.32
C LYS A 129 -12.21 8.17 -0.36
N ARG A 130 -11.32 7.54 -1.13
CA ARG A 130 -10.28 8.28 -1.86
C ARG A 130 -10.87 9.14 -2.98
N MET A 131 -11.78 8.65 -3.81
CA MET A 131 -12.39 9.52 -4.85
C MET A 131 -13.12 10.73 -4.26
N GLU A 132 -13.80 10.58 -3.11
CA GLU A 132 -14.47 11.67 -2.41
C GLU A 132 -13.46 12.65 -1.80
N ALA A 133 -12.37 12.13 -1.21
CA ALA A 133 -11.29 12.96 -0.66
C ALA A 133 -10.58 13.78 -1.75
N GLU A 134 -10.34 13.19 -2.93
CA GLU A 134 -9.71 13.89 -4.06
C GLU A 134 -10.55 15.08 -4.55
N ALA A 135 -11.89 14.94 -4.55
CA ALA A 135 -12.78 16.04 -4.93
C ALA A 135 -12.64 17.24 -3.98
N GLY A 136 -12.62 17.00 -2.66
CA GLY A 136 -12.40 18.04 -1.66
C GLY A 136 -11.00 18.65 -1.73
N ALA A 137 -9.97 17.83 -1.90
CA ALA A 137 -8.60 18.30 -2.05
C ALA A 137 -8.40 19.15 -3.32
N CYS A 138 -9.06 18.79 -4.42
CA CYS A 138 -9.07 19.57 -5.66
C CYS A 138 -9.65 20.97 -5.44
N GLU A 139 -10.80 21.07 -4.75
CA GLU A 139 -11.45 22.36 -4.44
C GLU A 139 -10.54 23.24 -3.60
N ASP A 140 -9.98 22.71 -2.51
CA ASP A 140 -9.14 23.50 -1.61
C ASP A 140 -7.82 23.94 -2.27
N LYS A 141 -7.16 23.05 -3.02
CA LYS A 141 -5.97 23.42 -3.80
C LYS A 141 -6.29 24.51 -4.82
N LYS A 142 -7.44 24.45 -5.50
CA LYS A 142 -7.86 25.50 -6.43
C LYS A 142 -8.10 26.83 -5.71
N ARG A 143 -8.69 26.81 -4.52
CA ARG A 143 -8.87 28.01 -3.66
C ARG A 143 -7.53 28.62 -3.29
N ILE A 144 -6.57 27.83 -2.80
CA ILE A 144 -5.22 28.29 -2.44
C ILE A 144 -4.49 28.88 -3.66
N ALA A 145 -4.52 28.19 -4.81
CA ALA A 145 -3.89 28.69 -6.02
C ALA A 145 -4.49 30.04 -6.45
N THR A 146 -5.81 30.21 -6.35
CA THR A 146 -6.49 31.46 -6.67
C THR A 146 -6.05 32.60 -5.75
N LEU A 147 -5.94 32.34 -4.44
CA LEU A 147 -5.41 33.32 -3.47
C LEU A 147 -3.95 33.69 -3.76
N ALA A 148 -3.11 32.71 -4.10
CA ALA A 148 -1.72 32.96 -4.49
C ALA A 148 -1.65 33.86 -5.74
N LYS A 149 -2.52 33.63 -6.73
CA LYS A 149 -2.57 34.46 -7.94
C LYS A 149 -2.99 35.90 -7.65
N GLN A 150 -3.96 36.11 -6.76
CA GLN A 150 -4.38 37.44 -6.32
C GLN A 150 -3.26 38.23 -5.64
N GLN A 151 -2.28 37.54 -5.06
CA GLN A 151 -1.11 38.12 -4.40
C GLN A 151 0.13 38.17 -5.31
N ASN A 152 -0.01 37.87 -6.61
CA ASN A 152 1.09 37.78 -7.58
C ASN A 152 2.18 36.76 -7.20
N LEU A 153 1.81 35.68 -6.51
CA LEU A 153 2.71 34.59 -6.12
C LEU A 153 2.68 33.46 -7.16
N ASP A 154 3.16 33.75 -8.37
CA ASP A 154 2.95 32.89 -9.56
C ASP A 154 3.52 31.47 -9.39
N ALA A 155 4.72 31.32 -8.82
CA ALA A 155 5.32 29.99 -8.60
C ALA A 155 4.47 29.10 -7.67
N ILE A 156 3.80 29.69 -6.67
CA ILE A 156 2.89 28.98 -5.77
C ILE A 156 1.60 28.65 -6.51
N HIS A 157 1.02 29.62 -7.22
CA HIS A 157 -0.19 29.40 -8.02
C HIS A 157 0.01 28.26 -9.00
N ASP A 158 1.06 28.30 -9.82
CA ASP A 158 1.26 27.34 -10.91
C ASP A 158 1.44 25.91 -10.37
N THR A 159 2.24 25.77 -9.32
CA THR A 159 2.49 24.46 -8.68
C THR A 159 1.20 23.90 -8.06
N VAL A 160 0.51 24.68 -7.23
CA VAL A 160 -0.69 24.20 -6.50
C VAL A 160 -1.87 24.01 -7.45
N HIS A 161 -1.99 24.82 -8.49
CA HIS A 161 -3.03 24.66 -9.50
C HIS A 161 -2.84 23.39 -10.33
N GLU A 162 -1.60 23.04 -10.68
CA GLU A 162 -1.32 21.75 -11.32
C GLU A 162 -1.67 20.59 -10.39
N MET A 163 -1.30 20.66 -9.11
CA MET A 163 -1.70 19.67 -8.12
C MET A 163 -3.23 19.55 -7.98
N ALA A 164 -4.00 20.62 -8.16
CA ALA A 164 -5.46 20.55 -8.16
C ALA A 164 -5.99 19.72 -9.35
N ARG A 165 -5.36 19.85 -10.53
CA ARG A 165 -5.69 19.04 -11.71
C ARG A 165 -5.31 17.58 -11.51
N ASP A 166 -4.19 17.33 -10.83
CA ASP A 166 -3.79 15.98 -10.42
C ASP A 166 -4.86 15.31 -9.56
N GLU A 167 -5.41 16.00 -8.55
CA GLU A 167 -6.48 15.42 -7.71
C GLU A 167 -7.75 15.13 -8.52
N ALA A 168 -8.12 16.00 -9.45
CA ALA A 168 -9.24 15.71 -10.35
C ALA A 168 -8.98 14.43 -11.19
N ARG A 169 -7.75 14.25 -11.69
CA ARG A 169 -7.34 13.02 -12.41
C ARG A 169 -7.37 11.81 -11.47
N HIS A 170 -6.83 11.91 -10.26
CA HIS A 170 -6.83 10.84 -9.26
C HIS A 170 -8.25 10.41 -8.90
N GLY A 171 -9.13 11.38 -8.59
CA GLY A 171 -10.53 11.15 -8.28
C GLY A 171 -11.26 10.44 -9.42
N LYS A 172 -11.02 10.84 -10.68
CA LYS A 172 -11.57 10.14 -11.85
C LYS A 172 -11.01 8.74 -12.04
N GLY A 173 -9.72 8.53 -11.74
CA GLY A 173 -9.11 7.20 -11.72
C GLY A 173 -9.79 6.27 -10.72
N PHE A 174 -9.94 6.72 -9.47
CA PHE A 174 -10.60 5.96 -8.42
C PHE A 174 -12.09 5.73 -8.71
N GLU A 175 -12.81 6.74 -9.20
CA GLU A 175 -14.22 6.61 -9.62
C GLU A 175 -14.36 5.56 -10.74
N GLY A 176 -13.48 5.58 -11.74
CA GLY A 176 -13.48 4.60 -12.83
C GLY A 176 -13.27 3.17 -12.34
N LEU A 177 -12.32 2.95 -11.43
CA LEU A 177 -12.07 1.65 -10.80
C LEU A 177 -13.24 1.21 -9.93
N TYR A 178 -13.79 2.11 -9.11
CA TYR A 178 -14.95 1.84 -8.28
C TYR A 178 -16.15 1.40 -9.13
N ASN A 179 -16.43 2.13 -10.19
CA ASN A 179 -17.52 1.82 -11.10
C ASN A 179 -17.31 0.47 -11.81
N ARG A 180 -16.09 0.18 -12.27
CA ARG A 180 -15.76 -1.06 -12.97
C ARG A 180 -15.97 -2.31 -12.11
N TYR A 181 -15.55 -2.27 -10.85
CA TYR A 181 -15.50 -3.46 -10.00
C TYR A 181 -16.64 -3.56 -8.97
N PHE A 182 -17.26 -2.44 -8.58
CA PHE A 182 -18.14 -2.40 -7.42
C PHE A 182 -19.50 -1.72 -7.63
N ARG A 183 -19.71 -1.08 -8.78
CA ARG A 183 -21.02 -0.55 -9.17
C ARG A 183 -21.69 -1.55 -10.11
N LYS A 184 -22.71 -2.24 -9.60
CA LYS A 184 -23.63 -3.04 -10.40
C LYS A 184 -24.64 -2.13 -11.08
#